data_AF-A0A6L7LSK2-F1
#
_entry.id   AF-A0A6L7LSK2-F1
#
_cell.length_a   1.000
_cell.length_b   1.000
_cell.length_c   1.000
_cell.angle_alpha   90.00
_cell.angle_beta   90.00
_cell.angle_gamma   90.00
#
_symmetry.space_group_name_H-M   'P 1'
#
loop_
_entity.id
_entity.type
_entity.pdbx_description
1 polymer ?
#
loop_
_entity_poly.entity_id
_entity_poly.type
_entity_poly.pdbx_seq_one_letter_code
_entity_poly.pdbx_strand_id
1 'polypeptide(L)'
;MATQTGLYQPKDSIFDDETRWGMDTYIYRHSRVNTTKWNSSWVSSTNSVVVAASLIWIASGWYSTPTLTHSNLREKLLSYKNLKDNWDKEGALAPKTEAVDDALAFLQFKPSDVRFPYPEVGSEGEVGVYWNFKEKDMFAEVLFKGDGKYEYYAVLGTPTNISKDYSGEDLNVNENWHENLVEILRS
;
A
#
# COMPACT_ATOMS: atom_id res chain seq x y z
N MET A 1 44.14 -11.86 -51.57
CA MET A 1 42.82 -11.24 -51.40
C MET A 1 41.98 -12.16 -50.53
N ALA A 2 41.77 -11.80 -49.27
CA ALA A 2 40.89 -12.49 -48.34
C ALA A 2 40.31 -11.43 -47.40
N THR A 3 38.99 -11.25 -47.41
CA THR A 3 38.26 -10.33 -46.53
C THR A 3 37.77 -11.11 -45.32
N GLN A 4 38.22 -10.68 -44.14
CA GLN A 4 37.83 -11.20 -42.84
C GLN A 4 36.56 -10.47 -42.40
N THR A 5 35.41 -11.14 -42.41
CA THR A 5 34.15 -10.59 -41.88
C THR A 5 34.07 -10.85 -40.38
N GLY A 6 34.14 -9.77 -39.61
CA GLY A 6 34.00 -9.77 -38.15
C GLY A 6 32.59 -10.11 -37.69
N LEU A 7 32.51 -10.89 -36.62
CA LEU A 7 31.30 -11.21 -35.89
C LEU A 7 30.89 -9.99 -35.05
N TYR A 8 29.68 -9.49 -35.28
CA TYR A 8 29.02 -8.51 -34.42
C TYR A 8 28.44 -9.24 -33.20
N GLN A 9 28.92 -8.90 -32.01
CA GLN A 9 28.30 -9.28 -30.74
C GLN A 9 27.74 -8.01 -30.09
N PRO A 10 26.43 -7.90 -29.87
CA PRO A 10 25.91 -6.88 -28.97
C PRO A 10 26.10 -7.38 -27.54
N LYS A 11 27.13 -6.85 -26.88
CA LYS A 11 27.03 -6.52 -25.45
C LYS A 11 26.27 -5.20 -25.42
N ASP A 12 25.13 -5.17 -24.73
CA ASP A 12 24.72 -4.03 -23.92
C ASP A 12 23.71 -4.52 -22.87
N SER A 13 23.94 -4.05 -21.65
CA SER A 13 23.30 -4.37 -20.38
C SER A 13 21.81 -3.99 -20.37
N ILE A 14 20.96 -4.84 -19.79
CA ILE A 14 19.54 -4.55 -19.49
C ILE A 14 19.37 -3.85 -18.11
N PHE A 15 20.45 -3.47 -17.45
CA PHE A 15 20.41 -2.69 -16.21
C PHE A 15 21.19 -1.40 -16.42
N ASP A 16 20.56 -0.41 -17.04
CA ASP A 16 20.92 1.00 -16.96
C ASP A 16 19.70 1.82 -17.39
N ASP A 17 18.73 1.96 -16.48
CA ASP A 17 17.79 3.08 -16.54
C ASP A 17 17.48 3.57 -15.12
N GLU A 18 18.51 4.14 -14.49
CA GLU A 18 18.39 4.99 -13.30
C GLU A 18 17.80 6.38 -13.68
N THR A 19 16.68 6.43 -14.38
CA THR A 19 15.91 7.66 -14.53
C THR A 19 15.05 7.90 -13.29
N ARG A 20 15.62 8.66 -12.35
CA ARG A 20 14.94 9.71 -11.56
C ARG A 20 13.51 9.40 -11.11
N TRP A 21 13.37 8.57 -10.07
CA TRP A 21 12.25 8.68 -9.14
C TRP A 21 12.59 9.74 -8.07
N GLY A 22 12.65 11.00 -8.50
CA GLY A 22 12.68 12.15 -7.60
C GLY A 22 11.25 12.55 -7.29
N MET A 23 10.68 11.97 -6.24
CA MET A 23 9.51 12.53 -5.56
C MET A 23 10.03 13.17 -4.27
N ASP A 24 9.97 14.50 -4.21
CA ASP A 24 10.05 15.24 -2.95
C ASP A 24 8.83 14.83 -2.11
N THR A 25 9.07 13.97 -1.13
CA THR A 25 8.04 13.35 -0.30
C THR A 25 7.87 14.24 0.92
N TYR A 26 6.75 14.95 1.05
CA TYR A 26 6.42 15.66 2.29
C TYR A 26 5.82 14.65 3.28
N ILE A 27 6.66 13.91 4.00
CA ILE A 27 6.23 12.95 5.02
C ILE A 27 5.68 13.72 6.24
N TYR A 28 4.39 13.55 6.54
CA TYR A 28 3.77 14.10 7.76
C TYR A 28 3.98 13.14 8.94
N ARG A 29 4.68 13.65 9.95
CA ARG A 29 5.14 12.96 11.17
C ARG A 29 3.98 12.71 12.16
N HIS A 30 3.80 11.47 12.62
CA HIS A 30 3.06 11.19 13.86
C HIS A 30 4.04 11.17 15.04
N SER A 31 4.18 12.31 15.75
CA SER A 31 4.75 12.28 17.10
C SER A 31 3.65 11.87 18.08
N ARG A 32 3.92 10.87 18.92
CA ARG A 32 3.06 10.56 20.08
C ARG A 32 3.05 11.79 20.99
N VAL A 33 1.95 12.55 20.98
CA VAL A 33 1.72 13.60 21.96
C VAL A 33 1.40 12.91 23.29
N ASN A 34 2.36 12.96 24.21
CA ASN A 34 2.17 12.57 25.59
C ASN A 34 1.22 13.61 26.23
N THR A 35 -0.05 13.26 26.41
CA THR A 35 -1.07 14.16 26.95
C THR A 35 -0.81 14.44 28.43
N THR A 36 -0.31 15.64 28.75
CA THR A 36 -0.45 16.18 30.10
C THR A 36 -1.23 17.49 30.05
N LYS A 37 -2.43 17.44 30.66
CA LYS A 37 -3.32 18.54 31.05
C LYS A 37 -3.97 19.36 29.93
N TRP A 38 -5.18 18.97 29.58
CA TRP A 38 -6.26 19.91 29.26
C TRP A 38 -7.52 19.55 30.04
N ASN A 39 -8.15 20.59 30.60
CA ASN A 39 -9.28 20.53 31.51
C ASN A 39 -10.59 20.13 30.80
N SER A 40 -11.43 19.45 31.58
CA SER A 40 -12.79 18.97 31.37
C SER A 40 -13.75 19.83 30.54
N SER A 41 -14.36 19.24 29.51
CA SER A 41 -15.80 18.87 29.48
C SER A 41 -16.15 18.20 28.13
N TRP A 42 -16.99 17.16 28.17
CA TRP A 42 -17.40 16.26 27.09
C TRP A 42 -16.42 15.15 26.71
N VAL A 43 -16.47 14.05 27.47
CA VAL A 43 -15.96 12.74 27.05
C VAL A 43 -17.17 11.83 26.86
N SER A 44 -17.60 11.66 25.61
CA SER A 44 -18.20 10.39 25.20
C SER A 44 -17.09 9.58 24.53
N SER A 45 -16.76 8.45 25.15
CA SER A 45 -15.80 7.47 24.66
C SER A 45 -16.09 7.09 23.20
N THR A 46 -15.17 7.43 22.31
CA THR A 46 -14.99 6.69 21.06
C THR A 46 -13.53 6.28 20.98
N ASN A 47 -13.32 4.99 20.80
CA ASN A 47 -12.01 4.39 20.58
C ASN A 47 -11.34 5.13 19.41
N SER A 48 -10.09 5.54 19.62
CA SER A 48 -9.27 6.18 18.62
C SER A 48 -8.99 5.19 17.49
N VAL A 49 -9.76 5.26 16.41
CA VAL A 49 -9.47 4.50 15.19
C VAL A 49 -8.24 5.15 14.56
N VAL A 50 -7.14 4.42 14.52
CA VAL A 50 -5.88 4.86 13.90
C VAL A 50 -6.04 4.69 12.38
N VAL A 51 -6.79 5.59 11.74
CA VAL A 51 -6.97 5.63 10.27
C VAL A 51 -6.53 7.00 9.78
N ALA A 52 -5.22 7.24 9.69
CA ALA A 52 -4.75 8.59 9.33
C ALA A 52 -3.38 8.68 8.64
N ALA A 53 -2.95 7.65 7.90
CA ALA A 53 -1.73 7.77 7.09
C ALA A 53 -2.00 7.91 5.58
N SER A 54 -3.10 7.36 5.05
CA SER A 54 -3.25 7.20 3.60
C SER A 54 -4.15 8.24 2.91
N LEU A 55 -4.92 9.03 3.66
CA LEU A 55 -5.93 9.93 3.07
C LEU A 55 -5.43 11.29 2.55
N ILE A 56 -4.15 11.65 2.76
CA ILE A 56 -3.63 12.98 2.35
C ILE A 56 -2.87 12.94 1.02
N TRP A 57 -2.50 11.77 0.50
CA TRP A 57 -1.69 11.63 -0.73
C TRP A 57 -2.48 11.67 -2.05
N ILE A 58 -3.81 11.75 -2.00
CA ILE A 58 -4.68 11.64 -3.19
C ILE A 58 -4.86 13.01 -3.91
N ALA A 59 -4.44 14.12 -3.31
CA ALA A 59 -4.68 15.47 -3.85
C ALA A 59 -3.74 15.89 -5.00
N SER A 60 -2.63 15.19 -5.22
CA SER A 60 -1.61 15.56 -6.22
C SER A 60 -1.54 14.55 -7.37
N GLY A 61 -2.62 14.48 -8.15
CA GLY A 61 -2.61 13.94 -9.51
C GLY A 61 -2.85 12.44 -9.64
N TRP A 62 -4.08 12.02 -9.95
CA TRP A 62 -4.49 11.49 -11.25
C TRP A 62 -3.40 10.81 -12.12
N TYR A 63 -2.57 9.91 -11.57
CA TYR A 63 -1.65 9.09 -12.35
C TYR A 63 -2.39 7.94 -13.05
N SER A 64 -2.07 7.71 -14.33
CA SER A 64 -2.41 6.47 -15.02
C SER A 64 -1.58 5.35 -14.41
N THR A 65 -2.16 4.62 -13.46
CA THR A 65 -1.44 3.53 -12.81
C THR A 65 -1.32 2.35 -13.78
N PRO A 66 -0.13 1.80 -14.00
CA PRO A 66 0.03 0.63 -14.86
C PRO A 66 -0.82 -0.53 -14.34
N THR A 67 -1.37 -1.34 -15.25
CA THR A 67 -2.12 -2.55 -14.89
C THR A 67 -1.16 -3.52 -14.22
N LEU A 68 -1.31 -3.71 -12.90
CA LEU A 68 -0.55 -4.72 -12.17
C LEU A 68 -1.10 -6.12 -12.51
N THR A 69 -0.19 -7.00 -12.95
CA THR A 69 -0.47 -8.43 -13.05
C THR A 69 -0.24 -9.09 -11.68
N HIS A 70 -0.77 -10.30 -11.49
CA HIS A 70 -0.52 -11.08 -10.28
C HIS A 70 0.99 -11.30 -10.03
N SER A 71 1.77 -11.63 -11.08
CA SER A 71 3.22 -11.85 -10.95
C SER A 71 3.92 -10.59 -10.47
N ASN A 72 3.63 -9.44 -11.10
CA ASN A 72 4.26 -8.17 -10.77
C ASN A 72 3.94 -7.74 -9.33
N LEU A 73 2.69 -7.92 -8.89
CA LEU A 73 2.28 -7.62 -7.51
C LEU A 73 3.02 -8.50 -6.49
N ARG A 74 3.08 -9.82 -6.74
CA ARG A 74 3.76 -10.78 -5.88
C ARG A 74 5.25 -10.49 -5.79
N GLU A 75 5.92 -10.26 -6.91
CA GLU A 75 7.34 -9.91 -6.97
C GLU A 75 7.63 -8.60 -6.23
N LYS A 76 6.77 -7.60 -6.39
CA LYS A 76 6.89 -6.32 -5.68
C LYS A 76 6.76 -6.50 -4.16
N LEU A 77 5.77 -7.25 -3.68
CA LEU A 77 5.63 -7.56 -2.25
C LEU A 77 6.87 -8.31 -1.73
N LEU A 78 7.34 -9.33 -2.44
CA LEU A 78 8.54 -10.07 -2.06
C LEU A 78 9.79 -9.17 -2.00
N SER A 79 9.88 -8.16 -2.87
CA SER A 79 11.00 -7.21 -2.86
C SER A 79 11.07 -6.41 -1.55
N TYR A 80 9.94 -6.21 -0.86
CA TYR A 80 9.90 -5.47 0.41
C TYR A 80 10.66 -6.16 1.54
N LYS A 81 10.82 -7.48 1.50
CA LYS A 81 11.66 -8.22 2.46
C LYS A 81 13.13 -7.81 2.44
N ASN A 82 13.58 -7.15 1.36
CA ASN A 82 14.95 -6.68 1.21
C ASN A 82 15.13 -5.21 1.58
N LEU A 83 14.06 -4.50 1.93
CA LEU A 83 14.17 -3.12 2.41
C LEU A 83 14.90 -3.13 3.75
N LYS A 84 15.74 -2.12 3.92
CA LYS A 84 16.47 -1.87 5.16
C LYS A 84 15.85 -0.65 5.84
N ASP A 85 16.12 -0.49 7.13
CA ASP A 85 15.77 0.74 7.82
C ASP A 85 16.32 1.95 7.06
N ASN A 86 15.56 3.04 7.10
CA ASN A 86 15.79 4.29 6.38
C ASN A 86 15.77 4.13 4.84
N TRP A 87 14.93 3.23 4.30
CA TRP A 87 14.81 2.99 2.85
C TRP A 87 14.30 4.21 2.08
N ASP A 88 13.53 5.08 2.73
CA ASP A 88 13.02 6.33 2.21
C ASP A 88 13.97 7.53 2.42
N LYS A 89 15.08 7.32 3.15
CA LYS A 89 16.03 8.35 3.61
C LYS A 89 15.44 9.35 4.62
N GLU A 90 14.28 9.06 5.19
CA GLU A 90 13.57 9.89 6.16
C GLU A 90 13.29 9.18 7.50
N GLY A 91 13.95 8.03 7.72
CA GLY A 91 13.90 7.28 8.96
C GLY A 91 12.85 6.18 8.99
N ALA A 92 12.30 5.77 7.84
CA ALA A 92 11.34 4.66 7.81
C ALA A 92 11.92 3.35 8.36
N LEU A 93 11.06 2.53 8.96
CA LEU A 93 11.41 1.19 9.41
C LEU A 93 11.33 0.20 8.24
N ALA A 94 12.22 -0.82 8.25
CA ALA A 94 12.06 -1.96 7.36
C ALA A 94 10.78 -2.74 7.71
N PRO A 95 10.04 -3.23 6.71
CA PRO A 95 8.86 -4.05 6.96
C PRO A 95 9.25 -5.41 7.54
N LYS A 96 8.39 -5.92 8.42
CA LYS A 96 8.54 -7.29 8.94
C LYS A 96 8.35 -8.30 7.81
N THR A 97 9.15 -9.38 7.84
CA THR A 97 9.02 -10.46 6.86
C THR A 97 7.63 -11.10 6.91
N GLU A 98 7.10 -11.24 8.12
CA GLU A 98 5.79 -11.79 8.42
C GLU A 98 4.66 -10.92 7.85
N ALA A 99 4.80 -9.59 7.86
CA ALA A 99 3.80 -8.70 7.26
C ALA A 99 3.74 -8.86 5.73
N VAL A 100 4.88 -9.10 5.08
CA VAL A 100 4.92 -9.43 3.66
C VAL A 100 4.26 -10.79 3.40
N ASP A 101 4.51 -11.78 4.26
CA ASP A 101 3.91 -13.11 4.14
C ASP A 101 2.38 -13.07 4.33
N ASP A 102 1.90 -12.27 5.27
CA ASP A 102 0.48 -12.00 5.50
C ASP A 102 -0.18 -11.37 4.26
N ALA A 103 0.46 -10.36 3.66
CA ALA A 103 -0.03 -9.74 2.42
C ALA A 103 -0.13 -10.75 1.27
N LEU A 104 0.87 -11.63 1.15
CA LEU A 104 0.89 -12.68 0.14
C LEU A 104 -0.17 -13.76 0.39
N ALA A 105 -0.44 -14.11 1.65
CA ALA A 105 -1.50 -15.04 2.03
C ALA A 105 -2.89 -14.47 1.71
N PHE A 106 -3.13 -13.21 2.08
CA PHE A 106 -4.37 -12.50 1.77
C PHE A 106 -4.69 -12.50 0.27
N LEU A 107 -3.68 -12.30 -0.60
CA LEU A 107 -3.88 -12.30 -2.06
C LEU A 107 -4.25 -13.67 -2.64
N GLN A 108 -3.98 -14.79 -1.94
CA GLN A 108 -4.37 -16.13 -2.42
C GLN A 108 -5.88 -16.31 -2.45
N PHE A 109 -6.60 -15.62 -1.57
CA PHE A 109 -8.07 -15.68 -1.45
C PHE A 109 -8.78 -14.56 -2.22
N LYS A 110 -8.06 -13.79 -3.06
CA LYS A 110 -8.63 -12.69 -3.83
C LYS A 110 -9.77 -13.20 -4.73
N PRO A 111 -10.99 -12.63 -4.63
CA PRO A 111 -12.07 -12.93 -5.56
C PRO A 111 -11.65 -12.67 -7.02
N SER A 112 -12.01 -13.56 -7.94
CA SER A 112 -11.55 -13.49 -9.34
C SER A 112 -12.01 -12.23 -10.09
N ASP A 113 -13.12 -11.64 -9.67
CA ASP A 113 -13.76 -10.46 -10.25
C ASP A 113 -13.28 -9.12 -9.65
N VAL A 114 -12.46 -9.17 -8.60
CA VAL A 114 -11.84 -7.97 -8.01
C VAL A 114 -10.49 -7.68 -8.69
N ARG A 115 -10.25 -6.42 -9.06
CA ARG A 115 -8.97 -5.97 -9.64
C ARG A 115 -7.81 -6.16 -8.65
N PHE A 116 -6.60 -6.37 -9.15
CA PHE A 116 -5.42 -6.42 -8.30
C PHE A 116 -5.14 -5.04 -7.66
N PRO A 117 -4.78 -4.99 -6.37
CA PRO A 117 -4.38 -3.75 -5.73
C PRO A 117 -2.96 -3.33 -6.10
N TYR A 118 -2.61 -2.11 -5.70
CA TYR A 118 -1.25 -1.60 -5.67
C TYR A 118 -0.59 -1.91 -4.32
N PRO A 119 0.64 -2.45 -4.30
CA PRO A 119 1.35 -2.71 -3.06
C PRO A 119 2.03 -1.43 -2.54
N GLU A 120 2.13 -1.31 -1.22
CA GLU A 120 2.82 -0.22 -0.53
C GLU A 120 3.51 -0.67 0.76
N VAL A 121 4.42 0.17 1.25
CA VAL A 121 5.07 0.01 2.57
C VAL A 121 4.99 1.35 3.29
N GLY A 122 4.45 1.33 4.51
CA GLY A 122 4.36 2.49 5.39
C GLY A 122 5.70 2.82 6.04
N SER A 123 5.84 4.06 6.54
CA SER A 123 7.07 4.51 7.20
C SER A 123 7.36 3.77 8.51
N GLU A 124 6.36 3.17 9.16
CA GLU A 124 6.54 2.40 10.39
C GLU A 124 6.72 0.89 10.11
N GLY A 125 6.94 0.52 8.84
CA GLY A 125 7.22 -0.85 8.43
C GLY A 125 5.95 -1.70 8.23
N GLU A 126 4.76 -1.11 8.19
CA GLU A 126 3.56 -1.82 7.76
C GLU A 126 3.63 -2.13 6.26
N VAL A 127 3.14 -3.30 5.89
CA VAL A 127 2.91 -3.64 4.47
C VAL A 127 1.45 -3.37 4.18
N GLY A 128 1.18 -2.72 3.06
CA GLY A 128 -0.18 -2.38 2.63
C GLY A 128 -0.46 -2.80 1.20
N VAL A 129 -1.74 -2.91 0.88
CA VAL A 129 -2.22 -2.90 -0.49
C VAL A 129 -3.42 -1.96 -0.60
N TYR A 130 -3.52 -1.21 -1.70
CA TYR A 130 -4.62 -0.27 -1.88
C TYR A 130 -5.25 -0.35 -3.27
N TRP A 131 -6.50 0.11 -3.33
CA TRP A 131 -7.26 0.34 -4.54
C TRP A 131 -7.65 1.82 -4.61
N ASN A 132 -7.53 2.37 -5.81
CA ASN A 132 -8.00 3.70 -6.12
C ASN A 132 -8.81 3.63 -7.42
N PHE A 133 -10.13 3.69 -7.30
CA PHE A 133 -11.05 3.71 -8.44
C PHE A 133 -11.60 5.11 -8.59
N LYS A 134 -10.82 5.94 -9.29
CA LYS A 134 -11.19 7.32 -9.60
C LYS A 134 -12.58 7.41 -10.23
N GLU A 135 -12.91 6.51 -11.15
CA GLU A 135 -14.19 6.53 -11.87
C GLU A 135 -15.41 6.32 -10.96
N LYS A 136 -15.20 5.88 -9.71
CA LYS A 136 -16.23 5.66 -8.69
C LYS A 136 -16.04 6.52 -7.44
N ASP A 137 -15.09 7.45 -7.48
CA ASP A 137 -14.62 8.18 -6.30
C ASP A 137 -14.39 7.23 -5.12
N MET A 138 -13.66 6.12 -5.32
CA MET A 138 -13.50 5.10 -4.28
C MET A 138 -12.03 4.85 -3.95
N PHE A 139 -11.75 4.73 -2.66
CA PHE A 139 -10.46 4.31 -2.13
C PHE A 139 -10.64 3.15 -1.16
N ALA A 140 -9.74 2.19 -1.19
CA ALA A 140 -9.68 1.14 -0.18
C ALA A 140 -8.22 0.79 0.09
N GLU A 141 -7.90 0.46 1.34
CA GLU A 141 -6.59 -0.02 1.76
C GLU A 141 -6.75 -1.22 2.69
N VAL A 142 -5.74 -2.08 2.68
CA VAL A 142 -5.58 -3.21 3.58
C VAL A 142 -4.16 -3.18 4.12
N LEU A 143 -4.01 -3.26 5.44
CA LEU A 143 -2.74 -3.19 6.15
C LEU A 143 -2.45 -4.50 6.88
N PHE A 144 -1.18 -4.91 6.87
CA PHE A 144 -0.67 -6.15 7.46
C PHE A 144 0.42 -5.86 8.49
N LYS A 145 0.27 -6.40 9.70
CA LYS A 145 1.20 -6.18 10.83
C LYS A 145 2.16 -7.34 11.08
N GLY A 146 1.97 -8.48 10.42
CA GLY A 146 2.81 -9.67 10.56
C GLY A 146 2.39 -10.60 11.69
N ASP A 147 1.11 -10.62 12.04
CA ASP A 147 0.51 -11.43 13.10
C ASP A 147 -0.57 -12.40 12.58
N GLY A 148 -0.62 -12.61 11.26
CA GLY A 148 -1.64 -13.44 10.61
C GLY A 148 -2.99 -12.75 10.45
N LYS A 149 -3.05 -11.44 10.74
CA LYS A 149 -4.26 -10.64 10.63
C LYS A 149 -4.08 -9.44 9.69
N TYR A 150 -5.20 -8.91 9.25
CA TYR A 150 -5.26 -7.68 8.47
C TYR A 150 -6.33 -6.74 8.99
N GLU A 151 -6.14 -5.47 8.68
CA GLU A 151 -7.09 -4.38 8.91
C GLU A 151 -7.39 -3.75 7.54
N TYR A 152 -8.61 -3.29 7.32
CA TYR A 152 -8.96 -2.58 6.10
C TYR A 152 -9.76 -1.32 6.38
N TYR A 153 -9.62 -0.36 5.49
CA TYR A 153 -10.42 0.85 5.44
C TYR A 153 -10.81 1.13 4.00
N ALA A 154 -12.08 1.47 3.75
CA ALA A 154 -12.58 1.77 2.42
C ALA A 154 -13.61 2.89 2.47
N VAL A 155 -13.57 3.78 1.49
CA VAL A 155 -14.45 4.94 1.35
C VAL A 155 -14.98 5.05 -0.05
N LEU A 156 -16.27 5.40 -0.14
CA LEU A 156 -16.94 5.88 -1.34
C LEU A 156 -17.18 7.37 -1.20
N GLY A 157 -16.73 8.15 -2.17
CA GLY A 157 -16.74 9.61 -2.18
C GLY A 157 -15.34 10.22 -2.23
N THR A 158 -15.30 11.54 -2.33
CA THR A 158 -14.04 12.28 -2.34
C THR A 158 -13.55 12.54 -0.91
N PRO A 159 -12.28 12.90 -0.71
CA PRO A 159 -11.79 13.33 0.61
C PRO A 159 -12.58 14.48 1.24
N THR A 160 -13.27 15.29 0.42
CA THR A 160 -14.11 16.41 0.86
C THR A 160 -15.59 16.06 0.98
N ASN A 161 -16.02 14.88 0.51
CA ASN A 161 -17.41 14.45 0.52
C ASN A 161 -17.49 12.92 0.53
N ILE A 162 -17.30 12.33 1.70
CA ILE A 162 -17.42 10.89 1.92
C ILE A 162 -18.91 10.54 2.00
N SER A 163 -19.36 9.71 1.07
CA SER A 163 -20.74 9.21 1.02
C SER A 163 -20.95 7.97 1.89
N LYS A 164 -19.91 7.13 2.02
CA LYS A 164 -19.93 5.92 2.83
C LYS A 164 -18.51 5.49 3.16
N ASP A 165 -18.31 4.95 4.35
CA ASP A 165 -17.07 4.33 4.81
C ASP A 165 -17.32 2.92 5.35
N TYR A 166 -16.27 2.10 5.29
CA TYR A 166 -16.24 0.74 5.78
C TYR A 166 -14.88 0.48 6.41
N SER A 167 -14.87 -0.25 7.51
CA SER A 167 -13.64 -0.74 8.11
C SER A 167 -13.84 -2.12 8.69
N GLY A 168 -12.73 -2.83 8.86
CA GLY A 168 -12.66 -4.08 9.58
C GLY A 168 -11.28 -4.24 10.18
N GLU A 169 -11.25 -4.73 11.40
CA GLU A 169 -10.01 -4.91 12.16
C GLU A 169 -9.87 -6.36 12.59
N ASP A 170 -8.63 -6.80 12.81
CA ASP A 170 -8.34 -8.08 13.45
C ASP A 170 -8.85 -9.31 12.65
N LEU A 171 -8.88 -9.21 11.32
CA LEU A 171 -9.41 -10.22 10.39
C LEU A 171 -8.33 -11.20 9.94
N ASN A 172 -8.63 -12.50 9.78
CA ASN A 172 -7.63 -13.50 9.42
C ASN A 172 -7.21 -13.44 7.94
N VAL A 173 -5.90 -13.47 7.67
CA VAL A 173 -5.38 -13.49 6.28
C VAL A 173 -5.58 -14.82 5.55
N ASN A 174 -5.85 -15.89 6.29
CA ASN A 174 -6.02 -17.25 5.77
C ASN A 174 -7.50 -17.63 5.55
N GLU A 175 -8.40 -16.65 5.56
CA GLU A 175 -9.82 -16.80 5.32
C GLU A 175 -10.25 -16.03 4.07
N ASN A 176 -11.49 -16.23 3.63
CA ASN A 176 -12.06 -15.41 2.57
C ASN A 176 -12.09 -13.94 3.00
N TRP A 177 -11.92 -13.05 2.03
CA TRP A 177 -12.02 -11.62 2.28
C TRP A 177 -13.36 -11.26 2.90
N HIS A 178 -13.33 -10.39 3.91
CA HIS A 178 -14.52 -9.89 4.58
C HIS A 178 -15.54 -9.33 3.57
N GLU A 179 -16.82 -9.68 3.74
CA GLU A 179 -17.87 -9.46 2.74
C GLU A 179 -18.02 -8.00 2.33
N ASN A 180 -17.93 -7.06 3.30
CA ASN A 180 -18.03 -5.62 3.04
C ASN A 180 -16.88 -5.11 2.16
N LEU A 181 -15.65 -5.62 2.35
CA LEU A 181 -14.50 -5.26 1.52
C LEU A 181 -14.70 -5.76 0.09
N VAL A 182 -15.26 -6.96 -0.07
CA VAL A 182 -15.55 -7.51 -1.40
C VAL A 182 -16.69 -6.75 -2.08
N GLU A 183 -17.75 -6.40 -1.34
CA GLU A 183 -18.89 -5.63 -1.86
C GLU A 183 -18.46 -4.28 -2.40
N ILE A 184 -17.68 -3.51 -1.61
CA ILE A 184 -17.21 -2.18 -2.03
C ILE A 184 -16.30 -2.27 -3.26
N LEU A 185 -15.38 -3.25 -3.32
CA LEU A 185 -14.46 -3.42 -4.46
C LEU A 185 -15.16 -3.88 -5.75
N ARG A 186 -16.40 -4.36 -5.66
CA ARG A 186 -17.25 -4.74 -6.81
C ARG A 186 -18.19 -3.64 -7.27
N SER A 187 -18.60 -2.74 -6.37
CA SER A 187 -19.41 -1.57 -6.69
C SER A 187 -18.73 -0.72 -7.74
#